data_AF-A0A7X6ZZI0-F1
#
_entry.id   AF-A0A7X6ZZI0-F1
#
_cell.length_a   1.000
_cell.length_b   1.000
_cell.length_c   1.000
_cell.angle_alpha   90.00
_cell.angle_beta   90.00
_cell.angle_gamma   90.00
#
_symmetry.space_group_name_H-M   'P 1'
#
loop_
_entity.id
_entity.type
_entity.pdbx_description
1 polymer ?
#
loop_
_entity_poly.entity_id
_entity_poly.type
_entity_poly.pdbx_seq_one_letter_code
_entity_poly.pdbx_strand_id
1 'polypeptide(L)'
;MKKAIKKFIGDKQFYKMALAIIIPVVIQQVILSIAGYVDNLMVNSYSQTAYAGVSTANRFMFLINFFWIGLASTISIFIAQYFGAKDKDKLTGTIQLALIIGIVLGVLSMFLIYFAGPLVIKLFINGNGQEELDAISHGTTYIRFISYGAVFMLMNFMVSIIYRSLGKPKIPMFIGVFGIVINIALNAILIFGYLGAPALGAKGAAIA
;
A
#
# COMPACT_ATOMS: atom_id res chain seq x y z
N MET A 1 26.36 29.50 23.50
CA MET A 1 26.15 28.36 22.57
C MET A 1 25.37 27.19 23.19
N LYS A 2 25.82 26.55 24.29
CA LYS A 2 25.14 25.36 24.88
C LYS A 2 23.66 25.55 25.29
N LYS A 3 23.25 26.75 25.74
CA LYS A 3 21.85 27.05 26.12
C LYS A 3 20.88 27.14 24.93
N ALA A 4 21.36 27.58 23.76
CA ALA A 4 20.52 27.72 22.57
C ALA A 4 20.13 26.35 22.01
N ILE A 5 21.07 25.38 22.04
CA ILE A 5 20.84 24.00 21.58
C ILE A 5 19.88 23.27 22.52
N LYS A 6 19.96 23.53 23.84
CA LYS A 6 19.09 22.90 24.85
C LYS A 6 17.59 23.24 24.68
N LYS A 7 17.25 24.33 23.96
CA LYS A 7 15.88 24.69 23.62
C LYS A 7 15.28 23.82 22.52
N PHE A 8 16.12 23.20 21.68
CA PHE A 8 15.71 22.33 20.57
C PHE A 8 15.79 20.83 20.93
N ILE A 9 16.40 20.48 22.05
CA ILE A 9 16.46 19.09 22.54
C ILE A 9 15.23 18.84 23.41
N GLY A 10 14.38 17.91 22.96
CA GLY A 10 13.18 17.50 23.70
C GLY A 10 13.53 16.85 25.05
N ASP A 11 12.57 16.84 25.96
CA ASP A 11 12.74 16.15 27.25
C ASP A 11 12.59 14.62 27.09
N LYS A 12 12.89 13.87 28.16
CA LYS A 12 12.74 12.40 28.17
C LYS A 12 11.31 11.96 27.82
N GLN A 13 10.32 12.77 28.19
CA GLN A 13 8.92 12.50 27.91
C GLN A 13 8.59 12.64 26.42
N PHE A 14 9.11 13.68 25.75
CA PHE A 14 9.01 13.88 24.32
C PHE A 14 9.61 12.71 23.54
N TYR A 15 10.84 12.29 23.87
CA TYR A 15 11.47 11.15 23.18
C TYR A 15 10.71 9.85 23.41
N LYS A 16 10.19 9.60 24.62
CA LYS A 16 9.36 8.42 24.90
C LYS A 16 8.08 8.41 24.06
N MET A 17 7.41 9.56 23.93
CA MET A 17 6.22 9.71 23.09
C MET A 17 6.54 9.54 21.61
N ALA A 18 7.61 10.16 21.12
CA ALA A 18 8.05 10.05 19.73
C ALA A 18 8.39 8.59 19.37
N LEU A 19 9.15 7.89 20.21
CA LEU A 19 9.47 6.48 20.01
C LEU A 19 8.23 5.58 20.04
N ALA A 20 7.23 5.90 20.89
CA ALA A 20 5.97 5.17 20.91
C ALA A 20 5.16 5.30 19.60
N ILE A 21 5.44 6.31 18.78
CA ILE A 21 4.84 6.49 17.45
C ILE A 21 5.74 5.90 16.37
N ILE A 22 7.04 6.20 16.40
CA ILE A 22 8.02 5.81 15.37
C ILE A 22 8.18 4.29 15.34
N ILE A 23 8.34 3.63 16.49
CA ILE A 23 8.62 2.19 16.55
C ILE A 23 7.51 1.37 15.88
N PRO A 24 6.22 1.54 16.20
CA PRO A 24 5.14 0.83 15.50
C PRO A 24 5.12 1.06 13.99
N VAL A 25 5.40 2.30 13.55
CA VAL A 25 5.44 2.65 12.13
C VAL A 25 6.58 1.94 11.42
N VAL A 26 7.78 1.92 12.02
CA VAL A 26 8.95 1.23 11.47
C VAL A 26 8.69 -0.27 11.37
N ILE A 27 8.16 -0.89 12.44
CA ILE A 27 7.81 -2.31 12.46
C ILE A 27 6.82 -2.62 11.33
N GLN A 28 5.77 -1.81 11.18
CA GLN A 28 4.79 -1.98 10.11
C GLN A 28 5.45 -1.94 8.72
N GLN A 29 6.33 -0.97 8.46
CA GLN A 29 7.00 -0.85 7.16
C GLN A 29 7.96 -2.02 6.86
N VAL A 30 8.66 -2.50 7.89
CA VAL A 30 9.54 -3.69 7.75
C VAL A 30 8.71 -4.91 7.39
N ILE A 31 7.59 -5.14 8.07
CA ILE A 31 6.73 -6.31 7.80
C ILE A 31 6.11 -6.20 6.39
N LEU A 32 5.63 -5.03 5.97
CA LEU A 32 5.14 -4.80 4.61
C LEU A 32 6.23 -5.07 3.55
N SER A 33 7.48 -4.69 3.83
CA SER A 33 8.60 -4.92 2.91
C SER A 33 8.93 -6.41 2.79
N ILE A 34 8.91 -7.13 3.91
CA ILE A 34 9.13 -8.58 3.93
C ILE A 34 8.01 -9.30 3.16
N ALA A 35 6.76 -8.90 3.37
CA ALA A 35 5.61 -9.46 2.66
C ALA A 35 5.76 -9.32 1.14
N GLY A 36 6.02 -8.09 0.67
CA GLY A 36 6.23 -7.85 -0.76
C GLY A 36 7.43 -8.62 -1.32
N TYR A 37 8.48 -8.84 -0.53
CA TYR A 37 9.61 -9.68 -0.95
C TYR A 37 9.21 -11.15 -1.09
N VAL A 38 8.47 -11.70 -0.12
CA VAL A 38 7.96 -13.07 -0.17
C VAL A 38 7.03 -13.28 -1.36
N ASP A 39 6.13 -12.34 -1.64
CA ASP A 39 5.22 -12.41 -2.79
C ASP A 39 5.98 -12.45 -4.12
N ASN A 40 7.00 -11.61 -4.26
CA ASN A 40 7.86 -11.61 -5.44
C ASN A 40 8.60 -12.95 -5.61
N LEU A 41 9.09 -13.56 -4.52
CA LEU A 41 9.71 -14.88 -4.57
C LEU A 41 8.71 -15.97 -4.96
N MET A 42 7.49 -15.95 -4.41
CA MET A 42 6.44 -16.92 -4.75
C MET A 42 6.05 -16.84 -6.22
N VAL A 43 5.82 -15.63 -6.75
CA VAL A 43 5.50 -15.43 -8.17
C VAL A 43 6.66 -15.85 -9.07
N ASN A 44 7.91 -15.53 -8.69
CA ASN A 44 9.10 -15.94 -9.44
C ASN A 44 9.26 -17.46 -9.50
N SER A 45 9.00 -18.16 -8.39
CA SER A 45 9.05 -19.63 -8.34
C SER A 45 7.99 -20.32 -9.20
N TYR A 46 6.88 -19.64 -9.49
CA TYR A 46 5.80 -20.17 -10.33
C TYR A 46 6.10 -20.00 -11.83
N SER A 47 6.52 -18.81 -12.27
CA SER A 47 6.91 -18.56 -13.66
C SER A 47 7.75 -17.29 -13.80
N GLN A 48 8.90 -17.41 -14.50
CA GLN A 48 9.74 -16.25 -14.80
C GLN A 48 9.05 -15.23 -15.70
N THR A 49 8.27 -15.67 -16.71
CA THR A 49 7.52 -14.76 -17.59
C THR A 49 6.39 -14.06 -16.83
N ALA A 50 5.72 -14.76 -15.90
CA ALA A 50 4.74 -14.15 -15.01
C ALA A 50 5.38 -13.11 -14.07
N TYR A 51 6.54 -13.42 -13.50
CA TYR A 51 7.28 -12.48 -12.66
C TYR A 51 7.70 -11.21 -13.42
N ALA A 52 8.17 -11.33 -14.65
CA ALA A 52 8.52 -10.16 -15.48
C ALA A 52 7.31 -9.22 -15.70
N GLY A 53 6.13 -9.80 -15.99
CA GLY A 53 4.89 -9.05 -16.11
C GLY A 53 4.44 -8.39 -14.80
N VAL A 54 4.44 -9.14 -13.70
CA VAL A 54 4.02 -8.66 -12.37
C VAL A 54 4.96 -7.59 -11.82
N SER A 55 6.27 -7.77 -11.96
CA SER A 55 7.27 -6.78 -11.53
C SER A 55 7.10 -5.45 -12.26
N THR A 56 6.79 -5.50 -13.56
CA THR A 56 6.50 -4.30 -14.36
C THR A 56 5.21 -3.61 -13.88
N ALA A 57 4.15 -4.39 -13.61
CA ALA A 57 2.91 -3.84 -13.04
C ALA A 57 3.14 -3.19 -11.67
N ASN A 58 3.95 -3.80 -10.81
CA ASN A 58 4.31 -3.26 -9.50
C ASN A 58 5.06 -1.92 -9.59
N ARG A 59 5.91 -1.73 -10.61
CA ARG A 59 6.56 -0.42 -10.86
C ARG A 59 5.53 0.67 -11.15
N PHE A 60 4.50 0.37 -11.93
CA PHE A 60 3.41 1.32 -12.17
C PHE A 60 2.61 1.61 -10.89
N MET A 61 2.29 0.57 -10.11
CA MET A 61 1.62 0.75 -8.81
C MET A 61 2.44 1.59 -7.82
N PHE A 62 3.77 1.53 -7.89
CA PHE A 62 4.65 2.35 -7.08
C PHE A 62 4.49 3.85 -7.39
N LEU A 63 4.34 4.21 -8.67
CA LEU A 63 4.06 5.59 -9.09
C LEU A 63 2.70 6.07 -8.56
N ILE A 64 1.66 5.24 -8.66
CA ILE A 64 0.34 5.57 -8.11
C ILE A 64 0.41 5.76 -6.58
N ASN A 65 1.18 4.92 -5.89
CA ASN A 65 1.39 5.05 -4.45
C ASN A 65 2.01 6.39 -4.04
N PHE A 66 2.95 6.94 -4.81
CA PHE A 66 3.50 8.27 -4.50
C PHE A 66 2.43 9.36 -4.50
N PHE A 67 1.49 9.28 -5.43
CA PHE A 67 0.37 10.22 -5.47
C PHE A 67 -0.51 10.08 -4.22
N TRP A 68 -0.81 8.85 -3.83
CA TRP A 68 -1.56 8.55 -2.61
C TRP A 68 -0.85 9.03 -1.34
N ILE A 69 0.47 8.87 -1.25
CA ILE A 69 1.30 9.38 -0.15
C ILE A 69 1.19 10.90 -0.04
N GLY A 70 1.25 11.62 -1.16
CA GLY A 70 1.08 13.07 -1.18
C GLY A 70 -0.25 13.51 -0.58
N LEU A 71 -1.35 12.91 -1.02
CA LEU A 71 -2.70 13.17 -0.53
C LEU A 71 -2.84 12.88 0.98
N ALA A 72 -2.38 11.71 1.39
CA ALA A 72 -2.45 11.29 2.78
C ALA A 72 -1.62 12.23 3.68
N SER A 73 -0.46 12.69 3.21
CA SER A 73 0.40 13.61 3.95
C SER A 73 -0.29 14.94 4.22
N THR A 74 -0.96 15.53 3.22
CA THR A 74 -1.75 16.76 3.39
C THR A 74 -2.86 16.58 4.44
N ILE A 75 -3.61 15.49 4.35
CA ILE A 75 -4.72 15.20 5.28
C ILE A 75 -4.18 14.98 6.70
N SER A 76 -3.03 14.32 6.82
CA SER A 76 -2.39 14.04 8.10
C SER A 76 -2.09 15.33 8.89
N ILE A 77 -1.70 16.41 8.18
CA ILE A 77 -1.36 17.70 8.76
C ILE A 77 -2.60 18.36 9.37
N PHE A 78 -3.70 18.44 8.60
CA PHE A 78 -4.96 19.03 9.10
C PHE A 78 -5.52 18.26 10.29
N ILE A 79 -5.51 16.92 10.24
CA ILE A 79 -5.95 16.09 11.36
C ILE A 79 -5.11 16.36 12.60
N ALA A 80 -3.78 16.38 12.48
CA ALA A 80 -2.89 16.63 13.61
C ALA A 80 -3.11 18.04 14.21
N GLN A 81 -3.32 19.05 13.36
CA GLN A 81 -3.60 20.43 13.80
C GLN A 81 -4.92 20.52 14.57
N TYR A 82 -6.02 20.02 14.01
CA TYR A 82 -7.34 20.10 14.65
C TYR A 82 -7.43 19.21 15.89
N PHE A 83 -6.79 18.04 15.86
CA PHE A 83 -6.67 17.18 17.04
C PHE A 83 -5.90 17.86 18.17
N GLY A 84 -4.77 18.51 17.86
CA GLY A 84 -3.99 19.29 18.83
C GLY A 84 -4.76 20.52 19.36
N ALA A 85 -5.55 21.17 18.52
CA ALA A 85 -6.40 22.31 18.89
C ALA A 85 -7.67 21.90 19.67
N LYS A 86 -7.96 20.60 19.81
CA LYS A 86 -9.20 20.05 20.39
C LYS A 86 -10.48 20.54 19.68
N ASP A 87 -10.37 20.95 18.41
CA ASP A 87 -11.48 21.40 17.57
C ASP A 87 -12.16 20.17 16.95
N LYS A 88 -13.15 19.62 17.66
CA LYS A 88 -13.81 18.38 17.28
C LYS A 88 -14.58 18.50 15.96
N ASP A 89 -15.23 19.63 15.72
CA ASP A 89 -16.08 19.82 14.54
C ASP A 89 -15.22 19.79 13.27
N LYS A 90 -14.13 20.57 13.24
CA LYS A 90 -13.20 20.57 12.11
C LYS A 90 -12.46 19.24 11.96
N LEU A 91 -12.14 18.58 13.07
CA LEU A 91 -11.54 17.24 13.04
C LEU A 91 -12.49 16.24 12.35
N THR A 92 -13.76 16.20 12.74
CA THR A 92 -14.75 15.30 12.13
C THR A 92 -14.98 15.61 10.66
N GLY A 93 -15.11 16.90 10.30
CA GLY A 93 -15.26 17.31 8.90
C GLY A 93 -14.06 16.93 8.04
N THR A 94 -12.84 17.07 8.58
CA THR A 94 -11.61 16.67 7.88
C THR A 94 -11.56 15.16 7.66
N ILE A 95 -11.95 14.36 8.65
CA ILE A 95 -11.99 12.90 8.52
C ILE A 95 -13.04 12.47 7.48
N GLN A 96 -14.25 13.06 7.52
CA GLN A 96 -15.29 12.75 6.53
C GLN A 96 -14.85 13.10 5.11
N LEU A 97 -14.27 14.29 4.93
CA LEU A 97 -13.73 14.72 3.64
C LEU A 97 -12.61 13.79 3.17
N ALA A 98 -11.71 13.38 4.07
CA ALA A 98 -10.65 12.43 3.77
C ALA A 98 -11.21 11.10 3.23
N LEU A 99 -12.25 10.55 3.86
CA LEU A 99 -12.87 9.31 3.40
C LEU A 99 -13.57 9.48 2.05
N ILE A 100 -14.29 10.58 1.83
CA ILE A 100 -14.93 10.89 0.54
C ILE A 100 -13.87 11.02 -0.57
N ILE A 101 -12.79 11.78 -0.31
CA ILE A 101 -11.67 11.91 -1.24
C ILE A 101 -11.04 10.55 -1.51
N GLY A 102 -10.86 9.72 -0.48
CA GLY A 102 -10.33 8.36 -0.62
C GLY A 102 -11.17 7.49 -1.55
N ILE A 103 -12.51 7.57 -1.46
CA ILE A 103 -13.41 6.84 -2.36
C ILE A 103 -13.33 7.41 -3.78
N VAL A 104 -13.48 8.73 -3.96
CA VAL A 104 -13.50 9.38 -5.28
C VAL A 104 -12.17 9.15 -6.01
N LEU A 105 -11.05 9.43 -5.35
CA LEU A 105 -9.73 9.23 -5.93
C LEU A 105 -9.38 7.75 -6.08
N GLY A 106 -9.95 6.88 -5.23
CA GLY A 106 -9.81 5.43 -5.35
C GLY A 106 -10.47 4.92 -6.62
N VAL A 107 -11.69 5.40 -6.91
CA VAL A 107 -12.43 5.08 -8.14
C VAL A 107 -11.71 5.64 -9.37
N LEU A 108 -11.22 6.88 -9.31
CA LEU A 108 -10.41 7.44 -10.40
C LEU A 108 -9.12 6.66 -10.62
N SER A 109 -8.44 6.25 -9.54
CA SER A 109 -7.24 5.41 -9.62
C SER A 109 -7.57 4.05 -10.22
N MET A 110 -8.69 3.43 -9.85
CA MET A 110 -9.16 2.18 -10.43
C MET A 110 -9.30 2.30 -11.95
N PHE A 111 -10.01 3.31 -12.46
CA PHE A 111 -10.14 3.51 -13.90
C PHE A 111 -8.80 3.80 -14.57
N LEU A 112 -7.96 4.65 -13.98
CA LEU A 112 -6.64 4.96 -14.48
C LEU A 112 -5.78 3.69 -14.59
N ILE A 113 -5.76 2.85 -13.56
CA ILE A 113 -4.97 1.61 -13.53
C ILE A 113 -5.54 0.60 -14.54
N TYR A 114 -6.86 0.45 -14.62
CA TYR A 114 -7.49 -0.51 -15.51
C TYR A 114 -7.21 -0.20 -16.99
N PHE A 115 -7.31 1.07 -17.40
CA PHE A 115 -7.12 1.48 -18.80
C PHE A 115 -5.68 1.79 -19.15
N ALA A 116 -4.93 2.51 -18.31
CA ALA A 116 -3.56 2.90 -18.59
C ALA A 116 -2.53 1.84 -18.19
N GLY A 117 -2.83 0.99 -17.21
CA GLY A 117 -1.91 -0.06 -16.72
C GLY A 117 -1.40 -0.99 -17.83
N PRO A 118 -2.26 -1.56 -18.68
CA PRO A 118 -1.82 -2.42 -19.79
C PRO A 118 -0.94 -1.68 -20.81
N LEU A 119 -1.19 -0.38 -21.04
CA LEU A 119 -0.38 0.44 -21.94
C LEU A 119 1.02 0.65 -21.35
N VAL A 120 1.11 0.97 -20.07
CA VAL A 120 2.39 1.14 -19.38
C VAL A 120 3.18 -0.16 -19.39
N ILE A 121 2.57 -1.30 -19.12
CA ILE A 121 3.27 -2.60 -19.16
C ILE A 121 3.88 -2.87 -20.54
N LYS A 122 3.12 -2.61 -21.61
CA LYS A 122 3.61 -2.74 -22.99
C LYS A 122 4.78 -1.80 -23.32
N LEU A 123 4.80 -0.60 -22.75
CA LEU A 123 5.89 0.36 -22.96
C LEU A 123 7.19 -0.06 -22.25
N PHE A 124 7.07 -0.77 -21.12
CA PHE A 124 8.23 -1.22 -20.33
C PHE A 124 8.79 -2.56 -20.83
N ILE A 125 7.96 -3.44 -21.38
CA ILE A 125 8.38 -4.71 -21.96
C ILE A 125 8.43 -4.56 -23.48
N ASN A 126 9.58 -4.14 -24.01
CA ASN A 126 9.79 -3.95 -25.43
C ASN A 126 10.37 -5.23 -26.05
N GLY A 127 9.53 -5.97 -26.79
CA GLY A 127 9.93 -7.18 -27.51
C GLY A 127 8.74 -7.83 -28.21
N ASN A 128 9.03 -8.54 -29.30
CA ASN A 128 8.03 -9.29 -30.08
C ASN A 128 8.23 -10.81 -29.98
N GLY A 129 9.10 -11.27 -29.08
CA GLY A 129 9.27 -12.70 -28.81
C GLY A 129 8.08 -13.26 -28.01
N GLN A 130 7.93 -14.58 -28.05
CA GLN A 130 6.82 -15.27 -27.39
C GLN A 130 6.86 -15.04 -25.87
N GLU A 131 8.04 -15.01 -25.27
CA GLU A 131 8.23 -14.80 -23.83
C GLU A 131 7.80 -13.39 -23.39
N GLU A 132 8.08 -12.37 -24.19
CA GLU A 132 7.67 -10.99 -23.92
C GLU A 132 6.15 -10.81 -24.05
N LEU A 133 5.54 -11.46 -25.06
CA LEU A 133 4.09 -11.45 -25.23
C LEU A 133 3.38 -12.12 -24.05
N ASP A 134 3.92 -13.24 -23.57
CA ASP A 134 3.40 -13.94 -22.39
C ASP A 134 3.55 -13.09 -21.12
N ALA A 135 4.70 -12.42 -20.93
CA ALA A 135 4.93 -11.50 -19.81
C ALA A 135 3.96 -10.30 -19.84
N ILE A 136 3.71 -9.71 -21.01
CA ILE A 136 2.74 -8.62 -21.18
C ILE A 136 1.33 -9.10 -20.82
N SER A 137 0.95 -10.32 -21.23
CA SER A 137 -0.36 -10.91 -20.95
C SER A 137 -0.56 -11.14 -19.44
N HIS A 138 0.45 -11.72 -18.77
CA HIS A 138 0.43 -11.93 -17.32
C HIS A 138 0.36 -10.61 -16.56
N GLY A 139 1.20 -9.63 -16.91
CA GLY A 139 1.19 -8.31 -16.28
C GLY A 139 -0.15 -7.58 -16.49
N THR A 140 -0.70 -7.63 -17.69
CA THR A 140 -2.01 -7.01 -18.03
C THR A 140 -3.13 -7.61 -17.20
N THR A 141 -3.12 -8.93 -17.04
CA THR A 141 -4.11 -9.63 -16.20
C THR A 141 -3.97 -9.19 -14.74
N TYR A 142 -2.75 -9.25 -14.20
CA TYR A 142 -2.45 -8.88 -12.83
C TYR A 142 -2.88 -7.43 -12.51
N ILE A 143 -2.53 -6.47 -13.36
CA ILE A 143 -2.83 -5.06 -13.10
C ILE A 143 -4.32 -4.74 -13.17
N ARG A 144 -5.07 -5.46 -14.02
CA ARG A 144 -6.54 -5.35 -14.05
C ARG A 144 -7.16 -5.88 -12.77
N PHE A 145 -6.70 -7.02 -12.24
CA PHE A 145 -7.19 -7.52 -10.96
C PHE A 145 -6.90 -6.54 -9.81
N ILE A 146 -5.68 -6.02 -9.74
CA ILE A 146 -5.31 -5.00 -8.75
C ILE A 146 -6.16 -3.74 -8.86
N SER A 147 -6.52 -3.32 -10.08
CA SER A 147 -7.32 -2.10 -10.28
C SER A 147 -8.65 -2.14 -9.54
N TYR A 148 -9.31 -3.31 -9.45
CA TYR A 148 -10.56 -3.46 -8.69
C TYR A 148 -10.35 -3.27 -7.19
N GLY A 149 -9.16 -3.61 -6.68
CA GLY A 149 -8.76 -3.40 -5.29
C GLY A 149 -8.34 -1.97 -4.96
N ALA A 150 -8.11 -1.11 -5.97
CA ALA A 150 -7.50 0.21 -5.75
C ALA A 150 -8.30 1.11 -4.81
N VAL A 151 -9.64 1.04 -4.85
CA VAL A 151 -10.52 1.79 -3.93
C VAL A 151 -10.28 1.37 -2.48
N PHE A 152 -10.21 0.06 -2.23
CA PHE A 152 -10.00 -0.49 -0.90
C PHE A 152 -8.58 -0.22 -0.39
N MET A 153 -7.58 -0.33 -1.27
CA MET A 153 -6.19 0.01 -0.92
C MET A 153 -6.06 1.47 -0.50
N LEU A 154 -6.62 2.41 -1.28
CA LEU A 154 -6.57 3.82 -0.93
C LEU A 154 -7.36 4.11 0.34
N MET A 155 -8.55 3.53 0.52
CA MET A 155 -9.30 3.66 1.77
C MET A 155 -8.51 3.15 2.98
N ASN A 156 -7.87 1.98 2.86
CA ASN A 156 -7.02 1.43 3.93
C ASN A 156 -5.88 2.39 4.28
N PHE A 157 -5.25 2.98 3.25
CA PHE A 157 -4.19 3.95 3.42
C PHE A 157 -4.67 5.23 4.12
N MET A 158 -5.84 5.74 3.72
CA MET A 158 -6.50 6.91 4.33
C MET A 158 -6.87 6.68 5.80
N VAL A 159 -7.47 5.53 6.12
CA VAL A 159 -7.79 5.17 7.50
C VAL A 159 -6.51 5.02 8.34
N SER A 160 -5.48 4.43 7.76
CA SER A 160 -4.18 4.27 8.41
C SER A 160 -3.54 5.62 8.75
N ILE A 161 -3.57 6.60 7.85
CA ILE A 161 -3.01 7.92 8.14
C ILE A 161 -3.83 8.68 9.18
N ILE A 162 -5.17 8.56 9.16
CA ILE A 162 -6.05 9.16 10.18
C ILE A 162 -5.66 8.66 11.58
N TYR A 163 -5.56 7.35 11.78
CA TYR A 163 -5.20 6.80 13.09
C TYR A 163 -3.78 7.18 13.54
N ARG A 164 -2.83 7.28 12.61
CA ARG A 164 -1.47 7.76 12.92
C ARG A 164 -1.49 9.22 13.37
N SER A 165 -2.22 10.08 12.68
CA SER A 165 -2.37 11.50 13.03
C SER A 165 -3.10 11.72 14.37
N LEU A 166 -3.96 10.79 14.78
CA LEU A 166 -4.62 10.79 16.09
C LEU A 166 -3.74 10.22 17.23
N GLY A 167 -2.47 9.90 16.95
CA GLY A 167 -1.57 9.32 17.94
C GLY A 167 -1.85 7.85 18.29
N LYS A 168 -2.59 7.13 17.42
CA LYS A 168 -2.92 5.70 17.60
C LYS A 168 -2.30 4.82 16.50
N PRO A 169 -0.98 4.85 16.26
CA PRO A 169 -0.33 4.09 15.18
C PRO A 169 -0.34 2.57 15.37
N LYS A 170 -0.62 2.09 16.59
CA LYS A 170 -0.74 0.65 16.87
C LYS A 170 -1.91 0.01 16.12
N ILE A 171 -3.00 0.74 15.92
CA ILE A 171 -4.20 0.24 15.21
C ILE A 171 -3.85 -0.17 13.77
N PRO A 172 -3.32 0.74 12.91
CA PRO A 172 -2.95 0.36 11.56
C PRO A 172 -1.81 -0.64 11.51
N MET A 173 -0.90 -0.65 12.50
CA MET A 173 0.13 -1.67 12.59
C MET A 173 -0.47 -3.08 12.73
N PHE A 174 -1.35 -3.32 13.72
CA PHE A 174 -1.96 -4.63 13.92
C PHE A 174 -2.82 -5.06 12.72
N ILE A 175 -3.61 -4.15 12.15
CA ILE A 175 -4.39 -4.41 10.94
C ILE A 175 -3.48 -4.80 9.77
N GLY A 176 -2.38 -4.06 9.59
CA GLY A 176 -1.39 -4.35 8.54
C GLY A 176 -0.72 -5.72 8.72
N VAL A 177 -0.29 -6.05 9.94
CA VAL A 177 0.32 -7.35 10.24
C VAL A 177 -0.66 -8.48 9.97
N PHE A 178 -1.89 -8.36 10.46
CA PHE A 178 -2.91 -9.39 10.26
C PHE A 178 -3.29 -9.54 8.77
N GLY A 179 -3.41 -8.43 8.06
CA GLY A 179 -3.65 -8.42 6.61
C GLY A 179 -2.55 -9.13 5.83
N ILE A 180 -1.28 -8.90 6.19
CA ILE A 180 -0.13 -9.58 5.56
C ILE A 180 -0.15 -11.08 5.83
N VAL A 181 -0.44 -11.49 7.07
CA VAL A 181 -0.50 -12.92 7.41
C VAL A 181 -1.61 -13.62 6.60
N ILE A 182 -2.77 -12.98 6.48
CA ILE A 182 -3.86 -13.47 5.62
C ILE A 182 -3.42 -13.51 4.17
N ASN A 183 -2.79 -12.45 3.67
CA ASN A 183 -2.36 -12.36 2.27
C ASN A 183 -1.34 -13.45 1.92
N ILE A 184 -0.33 -13.70 2.77
CA ILE A 184 0.64 -14.79 2.56
C ILE A 184 -0.05 -16.16 2.61
N ALA A 185 -1.00 -16.36 3.53
CA ALA A 185 -1.75 -17.62 3.61
C ALA A 185 -2.63 -17.84 2.36
N LEU A 186 -3.32 -16.80 1.91
CA LEU A 186 -4.13 -16.83 0.69
C LEU A 186 -3.25 -17.01 -0.55
N ASN A 187 -2.09 -16.36 -0.64
CA ASN A 187 -1.10 -16.58 -1.69
C ASN A 187 -0.65 -18.04 -1.73
N ALA A 188 -0.29 -18.61 -0.58
CA ALA A 188 0.11 -20.02 -0.51
C ALA A 188 -1.00 -20.98 -0.98
N ILE A 189 -2.27 -20.67 -0.68
CA ILE A 189 -3.42 -21.50 -1.07
C ILE A 189 -3.78 -21.30 -2.55
N LEU A 190 -3.88 -20.06 -3.02
CA LEU A 190 -4.38 -19.72 -4.37
C LEU A 190 -3.31 -19.87 -5.46
N ILE A 191 -2.04 -19.68 -5.14
CA ILE A 191 -0.93 -19.85 -6.09
C ILE A 191 -0.64 -21.34 -6.28
N PHE A 192 -0.50 -22.10 -5.19
CA PHE A 192 -0.06 -23.50 -5.23
C PHE A 192 -1.21 -24.53 -5.21
N GLY A 193 -2.46 -24.10 -5.00
CA GLY A 193 -3.62 -25.01 -4.98
C GLY A 193 -3.68 -25.93 -3.76
N TYR A 194 -3.04 -25.56 -2.64
CA TYR A 194 -3.21 -26.30 -1.38
C TYR A 194 -4.68 -26.24 -0.90
N LEU A 195 -5.13 -27.21 -0.10
CA LEU A 195 -6.52 -27.33 0.40
C LEU A 195 -7.61 -27.64 -0.65
N GLY A 196 -7.25 -28.11 -1.85
CA GLY A 196 -8.22 -28.51 -2.88
C GLY A 196 -8.77 -27.35 -3.73
N ALA A 197 -8.17 -26.17 -3.62
CA ALA A 197 -8.45 -25.03 -4.49
C ALA A 197 -7.74 -25.19 -5.86
N PRO A 198 -8.34 -24.70 -6.97
CA PRO A 198 -7.68 -24.70 -8.26
C PRO A 198 -6.41 -23.83 -8.20
N ALA A 199 -5.29 -24.33 -8.74
CA ALA A 199 -4.05 -23.56 -8.84
C ALA A 199 -4.25 -22.39 -9.82
N LEU A 200 -4.43 -21.18 -9.28
CA LEU A 200 -4.70 -19.96 -10.07
C LEU A 200 -3.40 -19.23 -10.45
N GLY A 201 -2.24 -19.67 -9.96
CA GLY A 201 -0.93 -19.12 -10.31
C GLY A 201 -0.85 -17.61 -10.07
N ALA A 202 -0.34 -16.86 -11.04
CA ALA A 202 -0.24 -15.39 -10.96
C ALA A 202 -1.60 -14.66 -10.81
N LYS A 203 -2.73 -15.28 -11.18
CA LYS A 203 -4.06 -14.72 -10.89
C LYS A 203 -4.42 -14.87 -9.42
N GLY A 204 -4.01 -15.97 -8.78
CA GLY A 204 -4.17 -16.17 -7.33
C GLY A 204 -3.46 -15.10 -6.52
N ALA A 205 -2.23 -14.74 -6.93
CA ALA A 205 -1.46 -13.65 -6.33
C ALA A 205 -2.12 -12.28 -6.46
N ALA A 206 -2.94 -12.07 -7.50
CA ALA A 206 -3.65 -10.81 -7.72
C ALA A 206 -4.99 -10.72 -6.97
N ILE A 207 -5.51 -11.86 -6.49
CA ILE A 207 -6.81 -11.97 -5.81
C ILE A 207 -6.65 -11.97 -4.28
N ALA A 208 -5.55 -12.56 -3.78
CA ALA A 208 -5.20 -12.60 -2.36
C ALA A 208 -4.96 -11.21 -1.76
#